data_AF-A0A6G3X4A3-F1
#
_entry.id   AF-A0A6G3X4A3-F1
#
_cell.length_a   1.000
_cell.length_b   1.000
_cell.length_c   1.000
_cell.angle_alpha   90.00
_cell.angle_beta   90.00
_cell.angle_gamma   90.00
#
_symmetry.space_group_name_H-M   'P 1'
#
loop_
_entity.id
_entity.type
_entity.pdbx_description
1 polymer ?
#
loop_
_entity_poly.entity_id
_entity_poly.type
_entity_poly.pdbx_seq_one_letter_code
_entity_poly.pdbx_strand_id
1 'polypeptide(L)'
;ALYGNRVEGADPQVQDALALENLVLAARAADRIGAILLVETLNKPESPLYPLVSAPAAIEVVDKVNAATGLGNAKFLLDLYHLSM
;
A
#
# COMPACT_ATOMS: atom_id res chain seq x y z
N ALA A 1 6.58 0.58 8.17
CA ALA A 1 6.10 1.87 7.66
C ALA A 1 5.03 1.59 6.61
N LEU A 2 4.11 2.54 6.34
CA LEU A 2 3.43 2.58 5.03
C LEU A 2 4.51 2.41 3.93
N TYR A 3 4.20 1.73 2.83
CA TYR A 3 5.18 1.17 1.85
C TYR A 3 6.48 1.96 1.72
N GLY A 4 6.38 3.29 1.59
CA GLY A 4 7.51 4.21 1.75
C GLY A 4 8.60 3.99 0.72
N ASN A 5 9.68 4.77 0.82
CA ASN A 5 10.85 4.54 -0.01
C ASN A 5 11.64 3.34 0.50
N ARG A 6 12.19 2.55 -0.43
CA ARG A 6 13.12 1.47 -0.09
C ARG A 6 14.31 2.00 0.70
N VAL A 7 14.62 1.33 1.79
CA VAL A 7 15.83 1.60 2.60
C VAL A 7 16.99 0.78 2.04
N GLU A 8 18.09 1.45 1.74
CA GLU A 8 19.31 0.81 1.24
C GLU A 8 19.88 -0.17 2.28
N GLY A 9 20.36 -1.34 1.81
CA GLY A 9 20.92 -2.38 2.67
C GLY A 9 19.89 -3.24 3.44
N ALA A 10 18.61 -2.87 3.40
CA ALA A 10 17.54 -3.68 3.97
C ALA A 10 16.89 -4.58 2.92
N ASP A 11 16.54 -5.81 3.32
CA ASP A 11 15.85 -6.77 2.46
C ASP A 11 14.47 -6.22 2.02
N PRO A 12 14.17 -6.13 0.71
CA PRO A 12 12.88 -5.65 0.22
C PRO A 12 11.68 -6.47 0.72
N GLN A 13 11.82 -7.79 0.85
CA GLN A 13 10.75 -8.66 1.32
C GLN A 13 10.41 -8.38 2.80
N VAL A 14 11.43 -8.10 3.62
CA VAL A 14 11.22 -7.72 5.03
C VAL A 14 10.49 -6.37 5.11
N GLN A 15 10.84 -5.41 4.25
CA GLN A 15 10.16 -4.13 4.17
C GLN A 15 8.69 -4.28 3.74
N ASP A 16 8.40 -5.16 2.78
CA ASP A 16 7.04 -5.44 2.31
C ASP A 16 6.19 -6.12 3.40
N ALA A 17 6.76 -7.06 4.14
CA ALA A 17 6.08 -7.71 5.26
C ALA A 17 5.73 -6.69 6.35
N LEU A 18 6.68 -5.82 6.72
CA LEU A 18 6.44 -4.75 7.69
C LEU A 18 5.40 -3.74 7.18
N ALA A 19 5.38 -3.44 5.88
CA ALA A 19 4.38 -2.56 5.29
C ALA A 19 2.97 -3.16 5.42
N LEU A 20 2.83 -4.46 5.12
CA LEU A 20 1.57 -5.18 5.29
C LEU A 20 1.09 -5.17 6.75
N GLU A 21 1.96 -5.44 7.73
CA GLU A 21 1.62 -5.39 9.15
C GLU A 21 1.05 -4.02 9.56
N ASN A 22 1.70 -2.93 9.10
CA ASN A 22 1.24 -1.58 9.39
C ASN A 22 -0.10 -1.26 8.70
N LEU A 23 -0.29 -1.70 7.46
CA LEU A 23 -1.56 -1.52 6.73
C LEU A 23 -2.71 -2.30 7.39
N VAL A 24 -2.45 -3.50 7.92
CA VAL A 24 -3.43 -4.27 8.70
C VAL A 24 -3.86 -3.51 9.96
N LEU A 25 -2.90 -2.91 10.69
CA LEU A 25 -3.20 -2.07 11.86
C LEU A 25 -4.03 -0.84 11.46
N ALA A 26 -3.66 -0.18 10.36
CA ALA A 26 -4.37 0.98 9.84
C ALA A 26 -5.80 0.64 9.40
N ALA A 27 -5.99 -0.48 8.69
CA ALA A 27 -7.30 -0.95 8.24
C ALA A 27 -8.23 -1.21 9.42
N ARG A 28 -7.76 -1.88 10.47
CA ARG A 28 -8.52 -2.10 11.71
C ARG A 28 -8.82 -0.80 12.44
N ALA A 29 -7.91 0.18 12.42
CA ALA A 29 -8.14 1.46 13.05
C ALA A 29 -9.19 2.31 12.30
N ALA A 30 -9.12 2.32 10.97
CA ALA A 30 -10.09 2.99 10.11
C ALA A 30 -11.49 2.38 10.25
N ASP A 31 -11.58 1.05 10.30
CA ASP A 31 -12.84 0.32 10.44
C ASP A 31 -13.63 0.72 11.71
N ARG A 32 -12.94 0.94 12.84
CA ARG A 32 -13.58 1.37 14.10
C ARG A 32 -14.37 2.69 13.99
N ILE A 33 -14.10 3.49 12.97
CA ILE A 33 -14.80 4.76 12.71
C ILE A 33 -15.57 4.75 11.39
N GLY A 34 -15.75 3.57 10.77
CA GLY A 34 -16.42 3.44 9.47
C GLY A 34 -15.64 4.01 8.29
N ALA A 35 -14.32 4.15 8.42
CA ALA A 35 -13.45 4.69 7.37
C ALA A 35 -12.84 3.60 6.47
N ILE A 36 -12.42 4.03 5.28
CA ILE A 36 -11.75 3.22 4.26
C ILE A 36 -10.25 3.51 4.30
N LEU A 37 -9.43 2.45 4.23
CA LEU A 37 -8.00 2.58 4.00
C LEU A 37 -7.73 2.63 2.49
N LEU A 38 -7.09 3.69 2.02
CA LEU A 38 -6.71 3.86 0.62
C LEU A 38 -5.23 3.52 0.42
N VAL A 39 -4.94 2.76 -0.64
CA VAL A 39 -3.57 2.46 -1.10
C VAL A 39 -3.37 3.13 -2.46
N GLU A 40 -2.38 4.02 -2.53
CA GLU A 40 -2.04 4.80 -3.72
C GLU A 40 -0.71 4.33 -4.32
N THR A 41 -0.66 4.36 -5.66
CA THR A 41 0.58 4.21 -6.43
C THR A 41 1.18 5.56 -6.75
N LEU A 42 2.50 5.67 -6.73
CA LEU A 42 3.21 6.85 -7.20
C LEU A 42 3.89 6.58 -8.55
N ASN A 43 4.28 7.63 -9.28
CA ASN A 43 5.00 7.45 -10.53
C ASN A 43 6.50 7.24 -10.26
N LYS A 44 7.15 6.42 -11.10
CA LYS A 44 8.59 6.14 -10.98
C LYS A 44 9.50 7.35 -11.21
N PRO A 45 9.22 8.27 -12.16
CA PRO A 45 10.07 9.45 -12.38
C PRO A 45 10.26 10.34 -11.14
N GLU A 46 9.18 10.60 -10.40
CA GLU A 46 9.19 11.48 -9.22
C GLU A 46 9.38 10.72 -7.91
N SER A 47 9.07 9.42 -7.89
CA SER A 47 9.21 8.55 -6.73
C SER A 47 10.12 7.34 -7.02
N PRO A 48 11.41 7.56 -7.34
CA PRO A 48 12.30 6.52 -7.87
C PRO A 48 12.59 5.37 -6.89
N LEU A 49 12.38 5.60 -5.60
CA LEU A 49 12.60 4.61 -4.55
C LEU A 49 11.30 4.00 -4.01
N TYR A 50 10.15 4.46 -4.49
CA TYR A 50 8.85 3.94 -4.06
C TYR A 50 8.53 2.64 -4.82
N PRO A 51 8.12 1.55 -4.14
CA PRO A 51 7.97 0.25 -4.78
C PRO A 51 6.60 0.02 -5.45
N LEU A 52 5.56 0.78 -5.09
CA LEU A 52 4.22 0.61 -5.66
C LEU A 52 3.98 1.64 -6.77
N VAL A 53 4.37 1.29 -8.00
CA VAL A 53 4.28 2.18 -9.17
C VAL A 53 3.32 1.69 -10.25
N SER A 54 2.49 0.69 -9.94
CA SER A 54 1.50 0.17 -10.88
C SER A 54 0.21 -0.23 -10.17
N ALA A 55 -0.93 -0.03 -10.85
CA ALA A 55 -2.23 -0.39 -10.31
C ALA A 55 -2.33 -1.87 -9.89
N PRO A 56 -1.85 -2.87 -10.68
CA PRO A 56 -1.86 -4.26 -10.24
C PRO A 56 -1.09 -4.49 -8.93
N ALA A 57 0.05 -3.83 -8.72
CA ALA A 57 0.83 -3.99 -7.50
C ALA A 57 0.09 -3.43 -6.27
N ALA A 58 -0.55 -2.27 -6.38
CA ALA A 58 -1.35 -1.74 -5.28
C ALA A 58 -2.62 -2.56 -5.01
N ILE A 59 -3.25 -3.13 -6.05
CA ILE A 59 -4.39 -4.03 -5.90
C ILE A 59 -3.98 -5.30 -5.14
N GLU A 60 -2.82 -5.89 -5.45
CA GLU A 60 -2.32 -7.06 -4.71
C GLU A 60 -2.13 -6.77 -3.21
N VAL A 61 -1.68 -5.55 -2.87
CA VAL A 61 -1.57 -5.09 -1.49
C VAL A 61 -2.93 -4.96 -0.82
N VAL A 62 -3.89 -4.34 -1.51
CA VAL A 62 -5.28 -4.21 -1.04
C VAL A 62 -5.86 -5.59 -0.74
N ASP A 63 -5.67 -6.55 -1.65
CA ASP A 63 -6.15 -7.92 -1.48
C ASP A 63 -5.49 -8.61 -0.28
N LYS A 64 -4.18 -8.46 -0.10
CA LYS A 64 -3.46 -8.99 1.07
C LYS A 64 -3.96 -8.39 2.38
N VAL A 65 -4.19 -7.08 2.43
CA VAL A 65 -4.73 -6.40 3.63
C VAL A 65 -6.14 -6.91 3.93
N ASN A 66 -7.00 -7.00 2.91
CA ASN A 66 -8.37 -7.47 3.06
C ASN A 66 -8.41 -8.95 3.48
N ALA A 67 -7.54 -9.81 2.93
CA ALA A 67 -7.42 -11.20 3.33
C ALA A 67 -6.95 -11.35 4.79
N ALA A 68 -5.97 -10.55 5.22
CA ALA A 68 -5.42 -10.61 6.58
C ALA A 68 -6.37 -10.05 7.66
N THR A 69 -7.25 -9.12 7.28
CA THR A 69 -8.15 -8.45 8.21
C THR A 69 -9.56 -9.03 8.22
N GLY A 70 -10.04 -9.54 7.08
CA GLY A 70 -11.43 -9.92 6.84
C GLY A 70 -12.39 -8.74 6.69
N LEU A 71 -11.88 -7.50 6.63
CA LEU A 71 -12.72 -6.29 6.70
C LEU A 71 -13.20 -5.79 5.34
N GLY A 72 -12.46 -6.06 4.26
CA GLY A 72 -12.80 -5.55 2.92
C GLY A 72 -12.72 -4.03 2.79
N ASN A 73 -12.20 -3.31 3.80
CA ASN A 73 -12.17 -1.86 3.87
C ASN A 73 -10.88 -1.22 3.33
N ALA A 74 -9.93 -2.01 2.82
CA ALA A 74 -8.84 -1.50 2.00
C ALA A 74 -9.30 -1.38 0.54
N LYS A 75 -8.97 -0.26 -0.12
CA LYS A 75 -9.30 0.04 -1.51
C LYS A 75 -8.11 0.69 -2.24
N PHE A 76 -8.08 0.53 -3.56
CA PHE A 76 -7.11 1.20 -4.42
C PHE A 76 -7.53 2.66 -4.67
N LEU A 77 -6.61 3.61 -4.49
CA LEU A 77 -6.77 5.00 -4.88
C LEU A 77 -6.27 5.17 -6.32
N LEU A 78 -7.20 5.44 -7.22
CA LEU A 78 -6.92 5.65 -8.63
C LEU A 78 -6.51 7.11 -8.89
N ASP A 79 -5.24 7.42 -8.68
CA ASP A 79 -4.66 8.66 -9.16
C ASP A 79 -4.13 8.48 -10.61
N LEU A 80 -4.80 9.15 -11.56
CA LEU A 80 -4.47 9.04 -12.98
C LEU A 80 -3.18 9.79 -13.36
N TYR A 81 -2.77 10.79 -12.58
CA TYR A 81 -1.50 11.47 -12.81
C TYR A 81 -0.36 10.48 -12.64
N HIS A 82 -0.34 9.74 -11.53
CA HIS A 82 0.71 8.75 -11.26
C HIS A 82 0.71 7.58 -12.26
N LEU A 83 -0.47 7.11 -12.69
CA LEU A 83 -0.57 5.97 -13.63
C LEU A 83 -0.33 6.32 -15.10
N SER A 84 -0.34 7.62 -15.45
CA SER A 84 -0.10 8.07 -16.82
C SER A 84 1.38 8.13 -17.21
N MET A 85 2.28 7.86 -16.26
CA MET A 85 3.73 8.03 -16.36
C MET A 85 4.50 6.73 -16.10
#